data_AF-A0A5C7JI94-F1
#
_entry.id   AF-A0A5C7JI94-F1
#
_cell.length_a   1.000
_cell.length_b   1.000
_cell.length_c   1.000
_cell.angle_alpha   90.00
_cell.angle_beta   90.00
_cell.angle_gamma   90.00
#
_symmetry.space_group_name_H-M   'P 1'
#
loop_
_entity.id
_entity.type
_entity.pdbx_description
1 polymer ?
#
loop_
_entity_poly.entity_id
_entity_poly.type
_entity_poly.pdbx_seq_one_letter_code
_entity_poly.pdbx_strand_id
1 'polypeptide(L)'
;MTGCADVSHVQYLDPTEHTYGFWGGTWHGMIMIPSFIGSLIWDDVAVYAVNNNGAWYDFGYVGGFFFMLKLIGYTLRGLRAAGK
;
A
#
# COMPACT_ATOMS: atom_id res chain seq x y z
N MET A 1 6.63 -11.80 -5.03
CA MET A 1 6.15 -10.60 -5.76
C MET A 1 4.62 -10.56 -5.76
N THR A 2 3.99 -10.73 -4.60
CA THR A 2 2.54 -10.85 -4.44
C THR A 2 2.00 -9.56 -3.85
N GLY A 3 1.92 -8.48 -4.64
CA GLY A 3 1.09 -7.29 -4.41
C GLY A 3 1.25 -6.51 -3.09
N CYS A 4 0.97 -7.11 -1.94
CA CYS A 4 1.14 -6.54 -0.60
C CYS A 4 2.62 -6.44 -0.19
N ALA A 5 2.87 -5.65 0.85
CA ALA A 5 4.14 -5.73 1.57
C ALA A 5 4.17 -6.98 2.44
N ASP A 6 5.37 -7.53 2.64
CA ASP A 6 5.63 -8.70 3.47
C ASP A 6 6.13 -8.27 4.86
N VAL A 7 5.84 -9.07 5.90
CA VAL A 7 6.30 -8.81 7.26
C VAL A 7 7.79 -9.15 7.37
N SER A 8 8.63 -8.11 7.36
CA SER A 8 10.07 -8.24 7.52
C SER A 8 10.52 -7.93 8.95
N HIS A 9 11.33 -8.80 9.53
CA HIS A 9 11.95 -8.56 10.84
C HIS A 9 13.21 -7.71 10.67
N VAL A 10 13.19 -6.48 11.19
CA VAL A 10 14.29 -5.48 11.08
C VAL A 10 15.66 -6.04 11.48
N GLN A 11 15.70 -7.00 12.40
CA GLN A 11 16.92 -7.63 12.91
C GLN A 11 17.56 -8.62 11.93
N TYR A 12 16.85 -9.02 10.87
CA TYR A 12 17.29 -10.01 9.88
C TYR A 12 17.04 -9.54 8.45
N LEU A 13 17.08 -8.22 8.20
CA LEU A 13 16.99 -7.69 6.83
C LEU A 13 18.14 -8.27 6.01
N ASP A 14 17.81 -9.21 5.12
CA ASP A 14 18.76 -9.80 4.19
C ASP A 14 19.10 -8.73 3.14
N PRO A 15 20.38 -8.36 2.96
CA PRO A 15 20.77 -7.36 1.95
C PRO A 15 20.45 -7.78 0.51
N THR A 16 20.08 -9.05 0.28
CA THR A 16 19.58 -9.55 -1.00
C THR A 16 18.06 -9.39 -1.18
N GLU A 17 17.34 -9.04 -0.11
CA GLU A 17 15.89 -8.83 -0.15
C GLU A 17 15.54 -7.54 -0.90
N HIS A 18 14.44 -7.57 -1.65
CA HIS A 18 14.03 -6.45 -2.48
C HIS A 18 13.68 -5.20 -1.66
N THR A 19 14.42 -4.11 -1.89
CA THR A 19 14.10 -2.79 -1.33
C THR A 19 13.05 -2.07 -2.17
N TYR A 20 11.92 -1.71 -1.56
CA TYR A 20 10.84 -0.99 -2.22
C TYR A 20 11.17 0.50 -2.39
N GLY A 21 11.00 1.01 -3.61
CA GLY A 21 11.12 2.43 -3.95
C GLY A 21 9.78 3.13 -4.15
N PHE A 22 9.79 4.27 -4.84
CA PHE A 22 8.61 5.10 -5.11
C PHE A 22 7.41 4.33 -5.69
N TRP A 23 7.64 3.48 -6.69
CA TRP A 23 6.56 2.70 -7.33
C TRP A 23 5.99 1.62 -6.40
N GLY A 24 6.83 1.04 -5.56
CA GLY A 24 6.39 0.12 -4.50
C GLY A 24 5.53 0.84 -3.47
N GLY A 25 5.96 2.02 -3.03
CA GLY A 25 5.18 2.89 -2.15
C GLY A 25 3.82 3.24 -2.76
N THR A 26 3.81 3.72 -4.01
CA THR A 26 2.57 4.07 -4.73
C THR A 26 1.59 2.92 -4.76
N TRP A 27 2.06 1.73 -5.12
CA TRP A 27 1.23 0.54 -5.16
C TRP A 27 0.70 0.15 -3.77
N HIS A 28 1.56 0.07 -2.76
CA HIS A 28 1.16 -0.27 -1.38
C HIS A 28 0.16 0.76 -0.80
N GLY A 29 0.35 2.05 -1.07
CA GLY A 29 -0.57 3.11 -0.66
C GLY A 29 -1.95 2.97 -1.31
N MET A 30 -2.01 2.60 -2.59
CA MET A 30 -3.28 2.34 -3.29
C MET A 30 -4.06 1.17 -2.69
N ILE A 31 -3.37 0.13 -2.23
CA ILE A 31 -3.99 -1.08 -1.68
C ILE A 31 -4.03 -1.10 -0.15
N MET A 32 -3.77 0.02 0.53
CA MET A 32 -3.62 0.00 1.99
C MET A 32 -4.86 -0.49 2.75
N ILE A 33 -6.07 -0.25 2.23
CA ILE A 33 -7.32 -0.73 2.86
C ILE A 33 -7.42 -2.26 2.81
N PRO A 34 -7.34 -2.92 1.63
CA PRO A 34 -7.31 -4.37 1.59
C PRO A 34 -6.08 -4.96 2.27
N SER A 35 -4.91 -4.32 2.24
CA SER A 35 -3.73 -4.78 2.99
C SER A 35 -3.93 -4.72 4.50
N PHE A 36 -4.61 -3.70 5.03
CA PHE A 36 -4.97 -3.64 6.44
C PHE A 36 -5.91 -4.78 6.82
N ILE A 37 -6.94 -5.07 6.02
CA ILE A 37 -7.83 -6.21 6.25
C ILE A 37 -7.04 -7.52 6.19
N GLY A 38 -6.15 -7.68 5.20
CA GLY A 38 -5.29 -8.84 5.06
C GLY A 38 -4.39 -9.06 6.28
N SER A 39 -3.81 -7.99 6.84
CA SER A 39 -2.95 -8.07 8.04
C SER A 39 -3.68 -8.53 9.31
N LEU A 40 -5.02 -8.49 9.33
CA LEU A 40 -5.82 -9.01 10.45
C LEU A 40 -6.12 -10.51 10.32
N ILE A 41 -5.90 -11.08 9.13
CA ILE A 41 -6.26 -12.47 8.79
C ILE A 41 -4.99 -13.32 8.61
N TRP A 42 -3.96 -12.74 8.01
CA TRP A 42 -2.72 -13.42 7.66
C TRP A 42 -1.51 -12.74 8.28
N ASP A 43 -0.66 -13.55 8.91
CA ASP A 43 0.51 -13.09 9.64
C ASP A 43 1.67 -12.63 8.72
N ASP A 44 1.60 -12.91 7.42
CA ASP A 44 2.60 -12.56 6.40
C ASP A 44 2.27 -11.26 5.64
N VAL A 45 1.12 -10.62 5.91
CA VAL A 45 0.71 -9.39 5.23
C VAL A 45 1.06 -8.15 6.06
N ALA A 46 1.97 -7.33 5.53
CA ALA A 46 2.26 -6.00 6.04
C ALA A 46 1.48 -4.92 5.29
N VAL A 47 1.06 -3.89 6.02
CA VAL A 47 0.41 -2.70 5.44
C VAL A 47 1.43 -1.76 4.78
N TYR A 48 2.69 -1.84 5.18
CA TYR A 48 3.77 -0.96 4.78
C TYR A 48 5.08 -1.75 4.77
N ALA A 49 5.89 -1.61 3.72
CA ALA A 49 7.15 -2.32 3.58
C ALA A 49 8.23 -1.71 4.48
N VAL A 50 8.85 -2.52 5.34
CA VAL A 50 9.96 -2.07 6.19
C VAL A 50 11.25 -1.92 5.39
N ASN A 51 11.54 -2.86 4.46
CA ASN A 51 12.66 -2.76 3.53
C ASN A 51 12.34 -1.78 2.39
N ASN A 52 12.51 -0.48 2.62
CA ASN A 52 12.25 0.56 1.65
C ASN A 52 13.38 1.61 1.58
N ASN A 53 13.37 2.45 0.54
CA ASN A 53 14.40 3.46 0.31
C ASN A 53 14.12 4.84 0.94
N GLY A 54 13.24 4.89 1.96
CA GLY A 54 12.88 6.07 2.73
C GLY A 54 11.91 7.00 2.00
N ALA A 55 12.28 8.28 1.94
CA ALA A 55 11.39 9.36 1.53
C ALA A 55 10.71 9.16 0.16
N TRP A 56 11.36 8.49 -0.79
CA TRP A 56 10.75 8.21 -2.09
C TRP A 56 9.64 7.17 -2.00
N TYR A 57 9.82 6.12 -1.20
CA TYR A 57 8.77 5.16 -0.90
C TYR A 57 7.61 5.84 -0.15
N ASP A 58 7.90 6.65 0.88
CA ASP A 58 6.88 7.39 1.64
C ASP A 58 6.05 8.32 0.77
N PHE A 59 6.72 9.06 -0.11
CA PHE A 59 6.07 9.96 -1.04
C PHE A 59 5.10 9.21 -1.97
N GLY A 60 5.53 8.04 -2.49
CA GLY A 60 4.67 7.15 -3.26
C GLY A 60 3.48 6.65 -2.44
N TYR A 61 3.72 6.16 -1.22
CA TYR A 61 2.70 5.60 -0.33
C TYR A 61 1.57 6.60 -0.04
N VAL A 62 1.93 7.81 0.38
CA VAL A 62 0.96 8.87 0.66
C VAL A 62 0.20 9.27 -0.61
N GLY A 63 0.91 9.40 -1.74
CA GLY A 63 0.30 9.74 -3.03
C GLY A 63 -0.70 8.67 -3.51
N GLY A 64 -0.31 7.40 -3.44
CA GLY A 64 -1.15 6.25 -3.81
C GLY A 64 -2.43 6.17 -2.98
N PHE A 65 -2.33 6.42 -1.67
CA PHE A 65 -3.50 6.46 -0.80
C PHE A 65 -4.47 7.57 -1.19
N PHE A 66 -3.99 8.80 -1.37
CA PHE A 66 -4.86 9.91 -1.75
C PHE A 66 -5.49 9.72 -3.13
N PHE A 67 -4.74 9.13 -4.07
CA PHE A 67 -5.27 8.78 -5.38
C PHE A 67 -6.45 7.79 -5.25
N MET A 68 -6.27 6.70 -4.50
CA MET A 68 -7.32 5.71 -4.31
C MET A 68 -8.53 6.28 -3.55
N LEU A 69 -8.30 7.10 -2.51
CA LEU A 69 -9.36 7.76 -1.76
C LEU A 69 -10.20 8.68 -2.65
N LYS A 70 -9.55 9.47 -3.52
CA LYS A 70 -10.23 10.31 -4.51
C LYS A 70 -11.01 9.49 -5.53
N LEU A 71 -10.45 8.40 -6.02
CA LEU A 71 -11.10 7.51 -6.98
C LEU A 71 -12.38 6.91 -6.40
N ILE A 72 -12.31 6.37 -5.18
CA ILE A 72 -13.48 5.85 -4.45
C ILE A 72 -14.52 6.96 -4.28
N GLY A 73 -14.11 8.15 -3.82
CA GLY A 73 -15.01 9.28 -3.63
C GLY A 73 -15.69 9.74 -4.92
N TYR A 74 -14.98 9.78 -6.04
CA TYR A 74 -15.53 10.12 -7.36
C TYR A 74 -16.58 9.09 -7.80
N THR A 75 -16.24 7.80 -7.72
CA THR A 75 -17.14 6.70 -8.07
C THR A 75 -18.41 6.71 -7.22
N LEU A 76 -18.30 6.88 -5.90
CA LEU A 76 -19.46 6.95 -5.00
C LEU A 76 -20.37 8.16 -5.31
N ARG A 77 -19.79 9.31 -5.70
CA ARG A 77 -20.59 10.48 -6.13
C ARG A 77 -21.30 10.21 -7.45
N GLY A 78 -20.63 9.59 -8.42
CA GLY A 78 -21.24 9.20 -9.69
C GLY A 78 -22.39 8.23 -9.52
N LEU A 79 -22.23 7.19 -8.69
CA LEU A 79 -23.30 6.23 -8.35
C LEU A 79 -24.49 6.93 -7.68
N ARG A 80 -24.25 7.86 -6.76
CA ARG A 80 -25.31 8.66 -6.13
C ARG A 80 -26.02 9.60 -7.09
N ALA A 81 -25.34 10.08 -8.13
CA ALA A 81 -25.94 10.94 -9.16
C ALA A 81 -26.77 10.12 -10.16
N ALA A 82 -26.36 8.89 -10.47
CA ALA A 82 -27.08 7.99 -11.38
C ALA A 82 -28.30 7.29 -10.74
N GLY A 83 -28.31 7.18 -9.40
CA GLY A 83 -29.46 6.67 -8.64
C GLY A 83 -30.51 7.72 -8.28
N LYS A 84 -30.33 8.97 -8.71
CA LYS A 84 -31.35 10.04 -8.69
C LYS A 84 -31.91 10.20 -10.10
#